data_AF-A0A7X9H5D9-F1
#
_entry.id   AF-A0A7X9H5D9-F1
#
_cell.length_a   1.000
_cell.length_b   1.000
_cell.length_c   1.000
_cell.angle_alpha   90.00
_cell.angle_beta   90.00
_cell.angle_gamma   90.00
#
_symmetry.space_group_name_H-M   'P 1'
#
loop_
_entity.id
_entity.type
_entity.pdbx_description
1 polymer ?
#
loop_
_entity_poly.entity_id
_entity_poly.type
_entity_poly.pdbx_seq_one_letter_code
_entity_poly.pdbx_strand_id
1 'polypeptide(L)'
;MMDYLEGFLIGSIWSDTDYRTRRHYHAHVFLAALMGAAFTFFLFFPDKMSKWVVVPQPLSLVFLIFLILATPIISSIYYRVPFYVRPFLLLLYIMKYVLLFYTLVHFFFPLVTVDRANFSDLLFARIDDRMTRSLDRFSDSGKVLTTVAGVLIGAFWIIAEGLLVVLILIAVPLAAICLLKGIRYVLDIVLYELIDRYVLKDGPARTDEVPWLGSVVDDDEEEGSTGSTPILFPGSGGRQKETDVTKKRQDVAYDGGMINRFRLILKNRLRSFRRGLRNISLRGKKWKNRVPVKRGVRTKTED
;
A
#
# COMPACT_ATOMS: atom_id res chain seq x y z
N MET A 1 15.65 -15.00 7.33
CA MET A 1 14.65 -14.24 8.11
C MET A 1 14.82 -12.73 7.94
N MET A 2 16.06 -12.23 7.80
CA MET A 2 16.37 -10.82 7.52
C MET A 2 15.76 -10.34 6.19
N ASP A 3 15.80 -11.17 5.14
CA ASP A 3 15.24 -10.85 3.81
C ASP A 3 13.74 -10.54 3.85
N TYR A 4 13.02 -11.12 4.81
CA TYR A 4 11.60 -10.85 5.02
C TYR A 4 11.38 -9.42 5.53
N LEU A 5 12.13 -8.97 6.52
CA LEU A 5 11.98 -7.60 7.03
C LEU A 5 12.39 -6.57 5.97
N GLU A 6 13.43 -6.89 5.19
CA GLU A 6 13.96 -6.03 4.13
C GLU A 6 12.89 -5.68 3.09
N GLY A 7 12.24 -6.66 2.45
CA GLY A 7 11.24 -6.33 1.44
C GLY A 7 9.95 -5.72 2.00
N PHE A 8 9.63 -5.96 3.28
CA PHE A 8 8.48 -5.34 3.94
C PHE A 8 8.71 -3.83 4.17
N LEU A 9 9.92 -3.45 4.61
CA LEU A 9 10.30 -2.07 4.98
C LEU A 9 10.75 -1.24 3.77
N ILE A 10 11.50 -1.85 2.85
CA ILE A 10 12.07 -1.20 1.65
C ILE A 10 11.03 -1.11 0.52
N GLY A 11 10.07 -2.02 0.46
CA GLY A 11 9.01 -2.00 -0.55
C GLY A 11 9.42 -2.65 -1.87
N SER A 12 8.41 -2.95 -2.69
CA SER A 12 8.52 -3.89 -3.81
C SER A 12 9.29 -3.40 -5.03
N ILE A 13 9.54 -2.09 -5.16
CA ILE A 13 10.22 -1.52 -6.33
C ILE A 13 11.72 -1.73 -6.27
N TRP A 14 12.29 -1.71 -5.05
CA TRP A 14 13.73 -1.79 -4.85
C TRP A 14 14.17 -3.16 -4.36
N SER A 15 13.29 -3.97 -3.78
CA SER A 15 13.63 -5.31 -3.29
C SER A 15 13.77 -6.32 -4.44
N ASP A 16 15.01 -6.62 -4.84
CA ASP A 16 15.39 -7.60 -5.88
C ASP A 16 15.13 -9.08 -5.48
N THR A 17 14.66 -9.31 -4.25
CA THR A 17 14.35 -10.65 -3.74
C THR A 17 12.92 -11.09 -4.07
N ASP A 18 12.63 -12.39 -3.87
CA ASP A 18 11.39 -13.15 -4.11
C ASP A 18 10.08 -12.55 -3.53
N TYR A 19 10.15 -11.35 -2.95
CA TYR A 19 9.04 -10.47 -2.60
C TYR A 19 8.02 -10.21 -3.72
N ARG A 20 8.41 -10.47 -4.97
CA ARG A 20 7.56 -10.28 -6.14
C ARG A 20 6.50 -11.38 -6.29
N THR A 21 6.74 -12.59 -5.79
CA THR A 21 5.83 -13.74 -5.97
C THR A 21 4.80 -13.86 -4.85
N ARG A 22 5.10 -13.41 -3.62
CA ARG A 22 4.18 -13.48 -2.48
C ARG A 22 3.78 -12.10 -1.97
N ARG A 23 2.52 -11.73 -2.18
CA ARG A 23 1.95 -10.47 -1.70
C ARG A 23 1.76 -10.53 -0.18
N HIS A 24 2.68 -9.95 0.59
CA HIS A 24 2.64 -9.96 2.07
C HIS A 24 1.65 -8.94 2.65
N TYR A 25 0.38 -9.06 2.29
CA TYR A 25 -0.70 -8.22 2.83
C TYR A 25 -0.80 -8.32 4.35
N HIS A 26 -0.62 -9.52 4.91
CA HIS A 26 -0.77 -9.80 6.34
C HIS A 26 0.18 -8.99 7.22
N ALA A 27 1.42 -8.73 6.78
CA ALA A 27 2.37 -7.96 7.57
C ALA A 27 1.93 -6.49 7.73
N HIS A 28 1.29 -5.92 6.71
CA HIS A 28 0.76 -4.56 6.79
C HIS A 28 -0.48 -4.49 7.67
N VAL A 29 -1.35 -5.50 7.59
CA VAL A 29 -2.51 -5.63 8.49
C VAL A 29 -2.04 -5.79 9.92
N PHE A 30 -1.01 -6.60 10.18
CA PHE A 30 -0.42 -6.79 11.49
C PHE A 30 0.18 -5.48 12.04
N LEU A 31 0.96 -4.75 11.23
CA LEU A 31 1.50 -3.45 11.63
C LEU A 31 0.38 -2.42 11.92
N ALA A 32 -0.66 -2.38 11.08
CA ALA A 32 -1.81 -1.51 11.28
C ALA A 32 -2.57 -1.87 12.57
N ALA A 33 -2.74 -3.17 12.84
CA ALA A 33 -3.36 -3.67 14.07
C ALA A 33 -2.51 -3.32 15.29
N LEU A 34 -1.19 -3.44 15.21
CA LEU A 34 -0.26 -3.06 16.28
C LEU A 34 -0.29 -1.55 16.55
N MET A 35 -0.31 -0.73 15.50
CA MET A 35 -0.49 0.72 15.62
C MET A 35 -1.87 1.08 16.19
N GLY A 36 -2.92 0.38 15.78
CA GLY A 36 -4.27 0.56 16.33
C GLY A 36 -4.37 0.17 17.81
N ALA A 37 -3.74 -0.95 18.21
CA ALA A 37 -3.67 -1.36 19.60
C ALA A 37 -2.90 -0.36 20.46
N ALA A 38 -1.76 0.13 19.98
CA ALA A 38 -0.98 1.17 20.65
C ALA A 38 -1.76 2.49 20.75
N PHE A 39 -2.47 2.88 19.69
CA PHE A 39 -3.33 4.07 19.68
C PHE A 39 -4.47 3.95 20.70
N THR A 40 -5.15 2.80 20.71
CA THR A 40 -6.20 2.47 21.69
C THR A 40 -5.67 2.52 23.12
N PHE A 41 -4.47 1.97 23.34
CA PHE A 41 -3.81 2.01 24.64
C PHE A 41 -3.58 3.46 25.10
N PHE A 42 -3.08 4.35 24.24
CA PHE A 42 -2.89 5.76 24.62
C PHE A 42 -4.20 6.50 24.86
N LEU A 43 -5.28 6.15 24.15
CA LEU A 43 -6.61 6.73 24.36
C LEU A 43 -7.10 6.46 25.80
N PHE A 44 -6.88 5.27 26.33
CA PHE A 44 -7.20 4.94 27.72
C PHE A 44 -6.18 5.48 28.73
N PHE A 45 -4.90 5.63 28.36
CA PHE A 45 -3.79 6.02 29.25
C PHE A 45 -2.92 7.20 28.71
N PRO A 46 -3.47 8.43 28.59
CA PRO A 46 -2.78 9.61 28.07
C PRO A 46 -1.68 10.09 29.01
N ASP A 47 -1.77 9.82 30.31
CA ASP A 47 -0.70 10.15 31.27
C ASP A 47 0.59 9.39 30.96
N LYS A 48 0.46 8.26 30.24
CA LYS A 48 1.61 7.52 29.71
C LYS A 48 2.05 8.08 28.35
N MET A 49 1.18 8.73 27.59
CA MET A 49 1.52 9.27 26.26
C MET A 49 2.70 10.24 26.32
N SER A 50 2.74 11.15 27.29
CA SER A 50 3.85 12.12 27.45
C SER A 50 5.20 11.46 27.72
N LYS A 51 5.22 10.24 28.29
CA LYS A 51 6.45 9.48 28.54
C LYS A 51 6.96 8.75 27.30
N TRP A 52 6.05 8.33 26.42
CA TRP A 52 6.37 7.52 25.24
C TRP A 52 6.51 8.36 23.96
N VAL A 53 5.84 9.51 23.88
CA VAL A 53 5.89 10.44 22.75
C VAL A 53 6.86 11.56 23.08
N VAL A 54 8.15 11.31 22.82
CA VAL A 54 9.24 12.23 23.15
C VAL A 54 9.33 13.40 22.15
N VAL A 55 8.91 13.17 20.90
CA VAL A 55 9.06 14.15 19.83
C VAL A 55 7.82 15.08 19.79
N PRO A 56 7.99 16.40 20.00
CA PRO A 56 6.88 17.34 19.97
C PRO A 56 6.39 17.58 18.53
N GLN A 57 5.13 17.98 18.39
CA GLN A 57 4.63 18.58 17.15
C GLN A 57 5.17 20.04 17.06
N PRO A 58 5.55 20.55 15.86
CA PRO A 58 5.48 19.96 14.52
C PRO A 58 6.70 19.12 14.13
N LEU A 59 7.67 18.95 15.03
CA LEU A 59 8.97 18.35 14.75
C LEU A 59 8.87 16.90 14.26
N SER A 60 7.92 16.11 14.81
CA SER A 60 7.64 14.74 14.34
C SER A 60 7.25 14.69 12.86
N LEU A 61 6.44 15.65 12.41
CA LEU A 61 5.97 15.73 11.03
C LEU A 61 7.11 16.17 10.10
N VAL A 62 7.91 17.14 10.51
CA VAL A 62 9.09 17.59 9.75
C VAL A 62 10.08 16.45 9.55
N PHE A 63 10.40 15.71 10.61
CA PHE A 63 11.26 14.53 10.50
C PHE A 63 10.65 13.43 9.64
N LEU A 64 9.34 13.19 9.75
CA LEU A 64 8.66 12.23 8.89
C LEU A 64 8.80 12.61 7.41
N ILE A 65 8.55 13.87 7.05
CA ILE A 65 8.69 14.37 5.68
C ILE A 65 10.13 14.22 5.20
N PHE A 66 11.11 14.68 5.99
CA PHE A 66 12.52 14.55 5.66
C PHE A 66 12.91 13.08 5.39
N LEU A 67 12.43 12.17 6.24
CA LEU A 67 12.72 10.74 6.12
C LEU A 67 12.05 10.12 4.90
N ILE A 68 10.83 10.55 4.55
CA ILE A 68 10.14 10.14 3.32
C ILE A 68 10.92 10.60 2.08
N LEU A 69 11.45 11.82 2.08
CA LEU A 69 12.25 12.35 0.97
C LEU A 69 13.62 11.67 0.88
N ALA A 70 14.25 11.35 2.01
CA ALA A 70 15.54 10.64 2.05
C ALA A 70 15.40 9.16 1.67
N THR A 71 14.24 8.55 1.92
CA THR A 71 13.95 7.13 1.64
C THR A 71 14.36 6.67 0.24
N PRO A 72 13.97 7.33 -0.88
CA PRO A 72 14.38 6.90 -2.22
C PRO A 72 15.90 6.87 -2.42
N ILE A 73 16.60 7.88 -1.90
CA ILE A 73 18.07 7.99 -1.98
C ILE A 73 18.73 6.87 -1.16
N ILE A 74 18.22 6.61 0.04
CA ILE A 74 18.70 5.52 0.89
C ILE A 74 18.45 4.16 0.22
N SER A 75 17.29 4.01 -0.44
CA SER A 75 16.91 2.76 -1.15
C SER A 75 17.86 2.47 -2.31
N SER A 76 18.30 3.49 -3.07
CA SER A 76 19.21 3.29 -4.20
C SER A 76 20.62 2.89 -3.75
N ILE A 77 21.07 3.39 -2.60
CA ILE A 77 22.40 3.08 -2.06
C ILE A 77 22.40 1.71 -1.36
N TYR A 78 21.26 1.26 -0.82
CA TYR A 78 21.11 0.07 0.03
C TYR A 78 21.92 -1.17 -0.41
N TYR A 79 21.89 -1.52 -1.70
CA TYR A 79 22.59 -2.70 -2.23
C TYR A 79 24.10 -2.58 -2.28
N ARG A 80 24.62 -1.35 -2.32
CA ARG A 80 26.06 -1.08 -2.35
C ARG A 80 26.66 -1.04 -0.95
N VAL A 81 25.84 -1.06 0.09
CA VAL A 81 26.27 -0.91 1.47
C VAL A 81 26.71 -2.25 2.08
N PRO A 82 27.81 -2.29 2.85
CA PRO A 82 28.23 -3.48 3.58
C PRO A 82 27.15 -3.99 4.56
N PHE A 83 27.17 -5.29 4.82
CA PHE A 83 26.18 -6.00 5.62
C PHE A 83 25.92 -5.37 7.00
N TYR A 84 26.96 -4.84 7.67
CA TYR A 84 26.87 -4.26 9.02
C TYR A 84 26.03 -2.97 9.11
N VAL A 85 25.89 -2.22 8.01
CA VAL A 85 25.13 -0.95 7.99
C VAL A 85 23.66 -1.19 7.60
N ARG A 86 23.35 -2.32 6.96
CA ARG A 86 21.96 -2.72 6.63
C ARG A 86 21.00 -2.68 7.82
N PRO A 87 21.32 -3.22 9.02
CA PRO A 87 20.42 -3.12 10.17
C PRO A 87 20.15 -1.67 10.61
N PHE A 88 21.12 -0.77 10.44
CA PHE A 88 20.92 0.66 10.73
C PHE A 88 19.95 1.31 9.74
N LEU A 89 20.03 0.95 8.46
CA LEU A 89 19.06 1.38 7.46
C LEU A 89 17.67 0.81 7.76
N LEU A 90 17.59 -0.44 8.17
CA LEU A 90 16.34 -1.07 8.62
C LEU A 90 15.72 -0.32 9.82
N LEU A 91 16.53 0.05 10.80
CA LEU A 91 16.11 0.83 11.95
C LEU A 91 15.55 2.20 11.51
N LEU A 92 16.18 2.84 10.54
CA LEU A 92 15.72 4.10 9.96
C LEU A 92 14.35 3.93 9.26
N TYR A 93 14.13 2.80 8.58
CA TYR A 93 12.81 2.47 8.04
C TYR A 93 11.75 2.24 9.13
N ILE A 94 12.11 1.56 10.23
CA ILE A 94 11.20 1.38 11.38
C ILE A 94 10.87 2.74 12.00
N MET A 95 11.87 3.59 12.18
CA MET A 95 11.74 4.94 12.73
C MET A 95 10.71 5.77 11.94
N LYS A 96 10.64 5.61 10.62
CA LYS A 96 9.60 6.24 9.78
C LYS A 96 8.18 5.86 10.20
N TYR A 97 7.93 4.60 10.50
CA TYR A 97 6.61 4.15 10.94
C TYR A 97 6.29 4.62 12.37
N VAL A 98 7.31 4.71 13.24
CA VAL A 98 7.18 5.31 14.57
C VAL A 98 6.85 6.80 14.49
N LEU A 99 7.53 7.54 13.61
CA LEU A 99 7.24 8.97 13.33
C LEU A 99 5.86 9.18 12.73
N LEU A 100 5.42 8.28 11.83
CA LEU A 100 4.04 8.26 11.32
C LEU A 100 3.05 8.09 12.46
N PHE A 101 3.30 7.14 13.35
CA PHE A 101 2.46 6.89 14.53
C PHE A 101 2.40 8.11 15.45
N TYR A 102 3.54 8.74 15.77
CA TYR A 102 3.57 9.96 16.59
C TYR A 102 2.78 11.10 15.96
N THR A 103 2.92 11.29 14.65
CA THR A 103 2.16 12.31 13.93
C THR A 103 0.66 12.02 13.96
N LEU A 104 0.28 10.74 13.85
CA LEU A 104 -1.11 10.30 13.96
C LEU A 104 -1.68 10.59 15.35
N VAL A 105 -0.94 10.25 16.41
CA VAL A 105 -1.34 10.51 17.79
C VAL A 105 -1.53 12.01 18.00
N HIS A 106 -0.51 12.84 17.70
CA HIS A 106 -0.61 14.31 17.87
C HIS A 106 -1.75 14.94 17.07
N PHE A 107 -2.04 14.42 15.88
CA PHE A 107 -3.14 14.92 15.06
C PHE A 107 -4.51 14.52 15.62
N PHE A 108 -4.69 13.25 16.02
CA PHE A 108 -6.00 12.74 16.43
C PHE A 108 -6.35 13.01 17.89
N PHE A 109 -5.37 13.03 18.80
CA PHE A 109 -5.63 13.27 20.21
C PHE A 109 -6.41 14.56 20.51
N PRO A 110 -6.08 15.73 19.93
CA PRO A 110 -6.84 16.95 20.18
C PRO A 110 -8.28 16.89 19.63
N LEU A 111 -8.57 16.01 18.67
CA LEU A 111 -9.93 15.79 18.17
C LEU A 111 -10.75 14.88 19.11
N VAL A 112 -10.09 14.12 19.98
CA VAL A 112 -10.69 13.16 20.90
C VAL A 112 -10.63 13.72 22.32
N THR A 113 -11.39 14.78 22.57
CA THR A 113 -11.56 15.33 23.94
C THR A 113 -12.52 14.42 24.72
N VAL A 114 -12.00 13.29 25.22
CA VAL A 114 -12.76 12.41 26.10
C VAL A 114 -12.63 12.92 27.52
N ASP A 115 -13.69 13.54 28.02
CA ASP A 115 -13.80 13.86 29.43
C ASP A 115 -13.99 12.56 30.23
N ARG A 116 -12.93 12.11 30.89
CA ARG A 116 -12.95 10.85 31.65
C ARG A 116 -13.93 10.86 32.80
N ALA A 117 -14.06 12.00 33.47
CA ALA A 117 -14.89 12.11 34.65
C ALA A 117 -16.36 11.85 34.30
N ASN A 118 -16.75 12.25 33.09
CA ASN A 118 -18.12 12.18 32.61
C ASN A 118 -18.32 11.13 31.51
N PHE A 119 -17.35 10.24 31.26
CA PHE A 119 -17.45 9.28 30.15
C PHE A 119 -18.59 8.27 30.36
N SER A 120 -18.74 7.76 31.59
CA SER A 120 -19.90 6.92 31.95
C SER A 120 -21.20 7.65 31.73
N ASP A 121 -21.27 8.90 32.18
CA ASP A 121 -22.49 9.71 32.17
C ASP A 121 -22.86 10.10 30.73
N LEU A 122 -21.87 10.41 29.89
CA LEU A 122 -22.04 10.61 28.45
C LEU A 122 -22.51 9.34 27.75
N LEU A 123 -21.98 8.17 28.11
CA LEU A 123 -22.42 6.90 27.55
C LEU A 123 -23.85 6.58 27.96
N PHE A 124 -24.20 6.70 29.25
CA PHE A 124 -25.55 6.46 29.74
C PHE A 124 -26.55 7.45 29.14
N ALA A 125 -26.24 8.75 29.14
CA ALA A 125 -27.09 9.76 28.52
C ALA A 125 -27.29 9.50 27.02
N ARG A 126 -26.26 9.01 26.32
CA ARG A 126 -26.37 8.66 24.89
C ARG A 126 -27.17 7.37 24.68
N ILE A 127 -27.04 6.37 25.55
CA ILE A 127 -27.86 5.14 25.52
C ILE A 127 -29.33 5.50 25.77
N ASP A 128 -29.62 6.30 26.79
CA ASP A 128 -30.97 6.75 27.13
C ASP A 128 -31.60 7.55 25.99
N ASP A 129 -30.90 8.55 25.44
CA ASP A 129 -31.38 9.35 24.29
C ASP A 129 -31.67 8.48 23.05
N ARG A 130 -30.91 7.41 22.84
CA ARG A 130 -31.16 6.45 21.75
C ARG A 130 -32.35 5.53 22.05
N MET A 131 -32.46 5.05 23.28
CA MET A 131 -33.56 4.19 23.72
C MET A 131 -34.89 4.94 23.66
N THR A 132 -34.95 6.18 24.14
CA THR A 132 -36.14 7.04 24.07
C THR A 132 -36.54 7.31 22.62
N ARG A 133 -35.61 7.73 21.74
CA ARG A 133 -35.93 7.92 20.31
C ARG A 133 -36.42 6.64 19.62
N SER A 134 -35.94 5.48 20.04
CA SER A 134 -36.41 4.21 19.51
C SER A 134 -37.82 3.90 19.99
N LEU A 135 -38.13 4.13 21.26
CA LEU A 135 -39.46 3.94 21.84
C LEU A 135 -40.49 4.89 21.22
N ASP A 136 -40.14 6.17 21.05
CA ASP A 136 -41.04 7.17 20.46
C ASP A 136 -41.52 6.75 19.06
N ARG A 137 -40.61 6.25 18.21
CA ARG A 137 -40.95 5.77 16.86
C ARG A 137 -41.91 4.58 16.83
N PHE A 138 -42.01 3.81 17.92
CA PHE A 138 -42.84 2.62 18.01
C PHE A 138 -44.06 2.80 18.92
N SER A 139 -44.12 3.89 19.69
CA SER A 139 -45.24 4.20 20.58
C SER A 139 -46.53 4.48 19.81
N ASP A 140 -46.42 5.07 18.61
CA ASP A 140 -47.55 5.36 17.71
C ASP A 140 -48.29 4.11 17.22
N SER A 141 -47.71 2.93 17.40
CA SER A 141 -48.27 1.65 16.91
C SER A 141 -49.12 0.89 17.94
N GLY A 142 -49.20 1.37 19.20
CA GLY A 142 -50.18 0.95 20.21
C GLY A 142 -50.19 -0.52 20.64
N LYS A 143 -49.22 -1.36 20.26
CA LYS A 143 -49.20 -2.80 20.57
C LYS A 143 -48.00 -3.17 21.43
N VAL A 144 -48.17 -4.04 22.42
CA VAL A 144 -47.09 -4.56 23.29
C VAL A 144 -45.92 -5.18 22.51
N LEU A 145 -46.17 -5.67 21.28
CA LEU A 145 -45.09 -6.15 20.41
C LEU A 145 -44.18 -5.03 19.89
N THR A 146 -44.67 -3.79 19.75
CA THR A 146 -43.88 -2.67 19.22
C THR A 146 -42.90 -2.13 20.25
N THR A 147 -43.23 -2.18 21.55
CA THR A 147 -42.29 -1.82 22.62
C THR A 147 -41.13 -2.81 22.71
N VAL A 148 -41.40 -4.12 22.64
CA VAL A 148 -40.33 -5.14 22.59
C VAL A 148 -39.45 -4.97 21.36
N ALA A 149 -40.04 -4.72 20.19
CA ALA A 149 -39.29 -4.44 18.96
C ALA A 149 -38.43 -3.17 19.07
N GLY A 150 -38.96 -2.11 19.69
CA GLY A 150 -38.24 -0.86 19.92
C GLY A 150 -36.98 -1.05 20.77
N VAL A 151 -37.10 -1.78 21.87
CA VAL A 151 -35.95 -2.11 22.74
C VAL A 151 -34.89 -2.92 21.99
N LEU A 152 -35.29 -3.94 21.22
CA LEU A 152 -34.35 -4.75 20.42
C LEU A 152 -33.61 -3.92 19.37
N ILE A 153 -34.33 -3.02 18.67
CA ILE A 153 -33.74 -2.12 17.67
C ILE A 153 -32.80 -1.11 18.33
N GLY A 154 -33.18 -0.55 19.48
CA GLY A 154 -32.33 0.34 20.28
C GLY A 154 -31.03 -0.34 20.70
N ALA A 155 -31.11 -1.56 21.25
CA ALA A 155 -29.94 -2.36 21.62
C ALA A 155 -29.04 -2.65 20.41
N PHE A 156 -29.61 -3.07 19.28
CA PHE A 156 -28.85 -3.33 18.05
C PHE A 156 -28.16 -2.07 17.53
N TRP A 157 -28.80 -0.91 17.64
CA TRP A 157 -28.23 0.37 17.23
C TRP A 157 -27.02 0.76 18.09
N ILE A 158 -27.09 0.57 19.41
CA ILE A 158 -25.97 0.83 20.33
C ILE A 158 -24.77 -0.05 19.98
N ILE A 159 -25.01 -1.35 19.73
CA ILE A 159 -23.97 -2.29 19.30
C ILE A 159 -23.36 -1.84 17.96
N ALA A 160 -24.19 -1.43 17.00
CA ALA A 160 -23.73 -0.94 15.70
C ALA A 160 -22.89 0.35 15.82
N GLU A 161 -23.27 1.29 16.69
CA GLU A 161 -22.52 2.53 16.94
C GLU A 161 -21.17 2.22 17.62
N GLY A 162 -21.15 1.32 18.61
CA GLY A 162 -19.90 0.84 19.22
C GLY A 162 -18.98 0.15 18.22
N LEU A 163 -19.52 -0.72 17.37
CA LEU A 163 -18.78 -1.38 16.30
C LEU A 163 -18.20 -0.37 15.29
N LEU A 164 -18.97 0.68 14.96
CA LEU A 164 -18.52 1.75 14.06
C LEU A 164 -17.35 2.54 14.66
N VAL A 165 -17.38 2.85 15.96
CA VAL A 165 -16.26 3.50 16.66
C VAL A 165 -15.00 2.62 16.60
N VAL A 166 -15.12 1.32 16.88
CA VAL A 166 -14.00 0.37 16.78
C VAL A 166 -13.49 0.28 15.33
N LEU A 167 -14.38 0.26 14.35
CA LEU A 167 -14.02 0.23 12.94
C LEU A 167 -13.23 1.48 12.55
N ILE A 168 -13.67 2.67 12.97
CA ILE A 168 -12.95 3.94 12.73
C ILE A 168 -11.57 3.90 13.39
N LEU A 169 -11.49 3.41 14.63
CA LEU A 169 -10.24 3.31 15.39
C LEU A 169 -9.18 2.45 14.68
N ILE A 170 -9.60 1.41 13.96
CA ILE A 170 -8.72 0.56 13.14
C ILE A 170 -8.48 1.16 11.75
N ALA A 171 -9.51 1.78 11.15
CA ALA A 171 -9.45 2.35 9.82
C ALA A 171 -8.47 3.53 9.74
N VAL A 172 -8.38 4.35 10.81
CA VAL A 172 -7.48 5.51 10.88
C VAL A 172 -5.99 5.15 10.70
N PRO A 173 -5.37 4.26 11.53
CA PRO A 173 -3.98 3.87 11.34
C PRO A 173 -3.76 3.15 10.02
N LEU A 174 -4.73 2.34 9.56
CA LEU A 174 -4.67 1.68 8.25
C LEU A 174 -4.62 2.69 7.09
N ALA A 175 -5.48 3.72 7.15
CA ALA A 175 -5.52 4.80 6.17
C ALA A 175 -4.20 5.60 6.16
N ALA A 176 -3.63 5.88 7.33
CA ALA A 176 -2.35 6.57 7.45
C ALA A 176 -1.19 5.78 6.79
N ILE A 177 -1.12 4.47 7.02
CA ILE A 177 -0.13 3.60 6.36
C ILE A 177 -0.36 3.57 4.84
N CYS A 178 -1.62 3.49 4.41
CA CYS A 178 -1.98 3.50 2.99
C CYS A 178 -1.54 4.81 2.32
N LEU A 179 -1.78 5.95 2.98
CA LEU A 179 -1.38 7.28 2.52
C LEU A 179 0.15 7.40 2.44
N LEU A 180 0.88 6.99 3.47
CA LEU A 180 2.34 6.99 3.47
C LEU A 180 2.92 6.19 2.29
N LYS A 181 2.35 5.01 2.02
CA LYS A 181 2.74 4.19 0.86
C LYS A 181 2.40 4.84 -0.47
N GLY A 182 1.23 5.47 -0.57
CA GLY A 182 0.82 6.21 -1.75
C GLY A 182 1.81 7.33 -2.08
N ILE A 183 2.20 8.12 -1.07
CA ILE A 183 3.21 9.17 -1.22
C ILE A 183 4.55 8.59 -1.66
N ARG A 184 5.02 7.52 -1.00
CA ARG A 184 6.28 6.86 -1.36
C ARG A 184 6.26 6.37 -2.81
N TYR A 185 5.19 5.71 -3.23
CA TYR A 185 5.04 5.20 -4.59
C TYR A 185 5.09 6.33 -5.63
N VAL A 186 4.44 7.46 -5.34
CA VAL A 186 4.49 8.64 -6.21
C VAL A 186 5.91 9.21 -6.27
N LEU A 187 6.61 9.32 -5.14
CA LEU A 187 8.00 9.78 -5.09
C LEU A 187 8.95 8.87 -5.86
N ASP A 188 8.80 7.55 -5.72
CA ASP A 188 9.61 6.57 -6.45
C ASP A 188 9.41 6.72 -7.97
N ILE A 189 8.17 6.94 -8.44
CA ILE A 189 7.88 7.19 -9.86
C ILE A 189 8.55 8.48 -10.33
N VAL A 190 8.40 9.57 -9.58
CA VAL A 190 8.97 10.88 -9.94
C VAL A 190 10.49 10.81 -9.99
N LEU A 191 11.11 10.19 -9.00
CA LEU A 191 12.56 10.00 -8.96
C LEU A 191 13.03 9.16 -10.15
N TYR A 192 12.33 8.06 -10.46
CA TYR A 192 12.66 7.22 -11.60
C TYR A 192 12.59 8.02 -12.91
N GLU A 193 11.50 8.77 -13.13
CA GLU A 193 11.35 9.61 -14.32
C GLU A 193 12.41 10.72 -14.39
N LEU A 194 12.84 11.24 -13.24
CA LEU A 194 13.90 12.24 -13.17
C LEU A 194 15.25 11.64 -13.54
N ILE A 195 15.61 10.49 -12.94
CA ILE A 195 16.86 9.78 -13.25
C ILE A 195 16.90 9.36 -14.73
N ASP A 196 15.81 8.79 -15.24
CA ASP A 196 15.70 8.36 -16.66
C ASP A 196 15.93 9.56 -17.61
N ARG A 197 15.34 10.72 -17.31
CA ARG A 197 15.51 11.94 -18.10
C ARG A 197 16.92 12.52 -18.04
N TYR A 198 17.62 12.41 -16.92
CA TYR A 198 18.99 12.94 -16.79
C TYR A 198 20.02 11.97 -17.35
N VAL A 199 19.89 10.67 -17.08
CA VAL A 199 20.88 9.66 -17.48
C VAL A 199 20.78 9.29 -18.97
N LEU A 200 19.57 9.14 -19.54
CA LEU A 200 19.46 8.81 -20.97
C LEU A 200 19.71 10.01 -21.90
N LYS A 201 19.74 11.23 -21.36
CA LYS A 201 20.06 12.41 -22.18
C LYS A 201 21.53 12.41 -22.62
N ASP A 202 22.40 11.72 -21.90
CA ASP A 202 23.82 11.56 -22.23
C ASP A 202 24.08 10.39 -23.20
N GLY A 203 23.03 9.74 -23.70
CA GLY A 203 23.12 8.58 -24.59
C GLY A 203 23.56 7.31 -23.84
N PRO A 204 23.23 6.11 -24.36
CA PRO A 204 23.81 4.89 -23.80
C PRO A 204 25.34 5.03 -23.96
N ALA A 205 26.07 5.04 -22.84
CA ALA A 205 27.52 4.92 -22.87
C ALA A 205 27.85 3.76 -23.80
N ARG A 206 28.63 4.04 -24.86
CA ARG A 206 29.09 2.99 -25.77
C ARG A 206 29.76 1.93 -24.90
N THR A 207 29.33 0.69 -25.07
CA THR A 207 29.85 -0.50 -24.37
C THR A 207 31.37 -0.66 -24.52
N ASP A 208 31.97 0.08 -25.45
CA ASP A 208 33.37 0.09 -25.79
C ASP A 208 34.26 0.75 -24.70
N GLU A 209 33.67 1.46 -23.73
CA GLU A 209 34.42 2.22 -22.71
C GLU A 209 34.44 1.59 -21.31
N VAL A 210 34.03 0.32 -21.16
CA VAL A 210 33.99 -0.37 -19.87
C VAL A 210 35.20 -1.33 -19.74
N PRO A 211 36.36 -0.91 -19.18
CA PRO A 211 37.62 -1.66 -19.28
C PRO A 211 37.64 -2.97 -18.46
N TRP A 212 36.63 -3.19 -17.63
CA TRP A 212 36.51 -4.37 -16.77
C TRP A 212 35.58 -5.46 -17.32
N LEU A 213 34.82 -5.19 -18.39
CA LEU A 213 34.32 -6.28 -19.23
C LEU A 213 35.51 -6.68 -20.09
N GLY A 214 36.38 -7.52 -19.52
CA GLY A 214 37.44 -8.15 -20.29
C GLY A 214 36.83 -8.69 -21.57
N SER A 215 37.43 -8.33 -22.70
CA SER A 215 37.12 -8.93 -23.99
C SER A 215 37.01 -10.42 -23.76
N VAL A 216 35.78 -10.94 -23.79
CA VAL A 216 35.58 -12.37 -23.92
C VAL A 216 36.10 -12.63 -25.32
N VAL A 217 37.39 -12.97 -25.37
CA VAL A 217 38.01 -13.51 -26.56
C VAL A 217 37.22 -14.79 -26.77
N ASP A 218 36.39 -14.78 -27.80
CA ASP A 218 35.82 -16.00 -28.36
C ASP A 218 37.02 -16.80 -28.89
N ASP A 219 37.70 -17.54 -28.01
CA ASP A 219 38.72 -18.53 -28.34
C ASP A 219 38.04 -19.74 -29.01
N ASP A 220 37.44 -19.49 -30.18
CA ASP A 220 36.98 -20.50 -31.12
C ASP A 220 38.01 -20.65 -32.25
N GLU A 221 39.30 -20.78 -31.95
CA GLU A 221 40.31 -21.17 -32.94
C GLU A 221 41.29 -22.24 -32.43
N GLU A 222 41.21 -23.38 -33.11
CA GLU A 222 42.28 -24.34 -33.41
C GLU A 222 42.90 -25.18 -32.29
N GLU A 223 42.37 -26.40 -32.10
CA GLU A 223 43.26 -27.57 -32.02
C GLU A 223 42.72 -28.72 -32.89
N GLY A 224 43.35 -28.87 -34.06
CA GLY A 224 43.32 -30.10 -34.83
C GLY A 224 44.53 -30.99 -34.52
N SER A 225 44.28 -32.30 -34.47
CA SER A 225 45.15 -33.38 -34.96
C SER A 225 46.15 -34.05 -33.99
N THR A 226 45.80 -35.25 -33.48
CA THR A 226 46.35 -36.58 -33.87
C THR A 226 46.28 -37.59 -32.71
N GLY A 227 45.92 -38.86 -32.99
CA GLY A 227 46.30 -39.98 -32.11
C GLY A 227 45.22 -41.02 -31.77
N SER A 228 44.86 -41.83 -32.76
CA SER A 228 44.32 -43.21 -32.71
C SER A 228 44.28 -43.98 -31.37
N THR A 229 43.11 -44.55 -31.02
CA THR A 229 42.86 -46.02 -30.97
C THR A 229 41.38 -46.34 -30.69
N PRO A 230 40.82 -47.45 -31.23
CA PRO A 230 39.41 -47.78 -31.11
C PRO A 230 39.15 -48.74 -29.94
N ILE A 231 38.24 -48.38 -29.03
CA ILE A 231 37.65 -49.33 -28.08
C ILE A 231 36.15 -49.43 -28.38
N LEU A 232 35.79 -50.58 -28.94
CA LEU A 232 34.43 -51.06 -29.15
C LEU A 232 33.70 -51.20 -27.82
N PHE A 233 32.61 -50.45 -27.64
CA PHE A 233 31.51 -50.83 -26.75
C PHE A 233 30.18 -50.66 -27.51
N PRO A 234 29.36 -51.71 -27.62
CA PRO A 234 28.00 -51.60 -28.11
C PRO A 234 27.09 -51.32 -26.91
N GLY A 235 26.33 -50.22 -26.94
CA GLY A 235 25.45 -49.92 -25.81
C GLY A 235 24.60 -48.66 -25.93
N SER A 236 23.47 -48.81 -26.60
CA SER A 236 22.17 -48.29 -26.15
C SER A 236 22.00 -46.77 -25.89
N GLY A 237 21.40 -46.10 -26.87
CA GLY A 237 20.25 -45.20 -26.67
C GLY A 237 20.33 -44.12 -25.58
N GLY A 238 20.66 -42.89 -25.97
CA GLY A 238 20.55 -41.71 -25.11
C GLY A 238 20.39 -40.43 -25.93
N ARG A 239 19.18 -40.18 -26.43
CA ARG A 239 18.78 -38.98 -27.18
C ARG A 239 18.82 -37.73 -26.28
N GLN A 240 19.41 -36.66 -26.82
CA GLN A 240 19.11 -35.24 -26.57
C GLN A 240 19.07 -34.73 -25.13
N LYS A 241 20.20 -34.22 -24.63
CA LYS A 241 20.25 -33.20 -23.55
C LYS A 241 21.42 -32.23 -23.77
N GLU A 242 21.42 -31.48 -24.87
CA GLU A 242 22.49 -30.50 -25.11
C GLU A 242 22.01 -29.24 -25.84
N THR A 243 20.82 -28.75 -25.50
CA THR A 243 20.31 -27.47 -26.03
C THR A 243 19.70 -26.56 -24.96
N ASP A 244 19.85 -26.87 -23.67
CA ASP A 244 19.19 -26.11 -22.59
C ASP A 244 20.12 -25.17 -21.81
N VAL A 245 21.43 -25.18 -22.08
CA VAL A 245 22.41 -24.36 -21.32
C VAL A 245 22.68 -23.00 -22.00
N THR A 246 22.55 -22.89 -23.31
CA THR A 246 22.76 -21.64 -24.03
C THR A 246 21.53 -20.70 -24.00
N LYS A 247 20.32 -21.25 -23.81
CA LYS A 247 19.11 -20.42 -23.66
C LYS A 247 18.99 -19.78 -22.27
N LYS A 248 19.64 -20.35 -21.25
CA LYS A 248 19.63 -19.83 -19.88
C LYS A 248 20.60 -18.66 -19.64
N ARG A 249 21.52 -18.39 -20.57
CA ARG A 249 22.46 -17.27 -20.48
C ARG A 249 21.94 -15.98 -21.12
N GLN A 250 20.91 -16.04 -21.96
CA GLN A 250 20.34 -14.86 -22.62
C GLN A 250 19.21 -14.20 -21.81
N ASP A 251 18.63 -14.89 -20.83
CA ASP A 251 17.63 -14.34 -19.91
C ASP A 251 18.26 -13.57 -18.72
N VAL A 252 19.59 -13.49 -18.64
CA VAL A 252 20.34 -12.64 -17.68
C VAL A 252 20.75 -11.30 -18.33
N ALA A 253 20.34 -11.06 -19.58
CA ALA A 253 20.37 -9.74 -20.19
C ALA A 253 19.30 -8.86 -19.51
N TYR A 254 19.71 -8.23 -18.41
CA TYR A 254 19.19 -6.97 -17.86
C TYR A 254 17.84 -6.51 -18.45
N ASP A 255 16.76 -7.07 -17.92
CA ASP A 255 15.55 -6.42 -17.38
C ASP A 255 15.03 -5.06 -17.93
N GLY A 256 15.39 -4.66 -19.16
CA GLY A 256 14.72 -3.59 -19.90
C GLY A 256 13.28 -3.97 -20.30
N GLY A 257 12.99 -5.27 -20.32
CA GLY A 257 11.67 -5.83 -20.60
C GLY A 257 10.64 -5.51 -19.50
N MET A 258 11.04 -5.48 -18.23
CA MET A 258 10.12 -5.15 -17.15
C MET A 258 9.76 -3.66 -17.15
N ILE A 259 10.72 -2.78 -17.46
CA ILE A 259 10.50 -1.33 -17.63
C ILE A 259 9.48 -1.07 -18.74
N ASN A 260 9.65 -1.71 -19.91
CA ASN A 260 8.71 -1.56 -21.01
C ASN A 260 7.32 -2.14 -20.69
N ARG A 261 7.23 -3.27 -19.99
CA ARG A 261 5.94 -3.83 -19.54
C ARG A 261 5.24 -2.94 -18.51
N PHE A 262 5.97 -2.39 -17.54
CA PHE A 262 5.40 -1.49 -16.53
C PHE A 262 4.95 -0.16 -17.15
N ARG A 263 5.75 0.39 -18.07
CA ARG A 263 5.38 1.56 -18.88
C ARG A 263 4.12 1.31 -19.69
N LEU A 264 3.96 0.13 -20.29
CA LEU A 264 2.74 -0.27 -21.00
C LEU A 264 1.52 -0.41 -20.08
N ILE A 265 1.68 -1.04 -18.92
CA ILE A 265 0.60 -1.19 -17.92
C ILE A 265 0.15 0.17 -17.39
N LEU A 266 1.10 1.05 -17.07
CA LEU A 266 0.81 2.40 -16.57
C LEU A 266 0.15 3.25 -17.66
N LYS A 267 0.67 3.23 -18.90
CA LYS A 267 0.09 3.93 -20.06
C LYS A 267 -1.33 3.42 -20.37
N ASN A 268 -1.58 2.13 -20.20
CA ASN A 268 -2.91 1.55 -20.38
C ASN A 268 -3.88 1.94 -19.25
N ARG A 269 -3.43 1.95 -17.98
CA ARG A 269 -4.25 2.43 -16.85
C ARG A 269 -4.57 3.92 -16.95
N LEU A 270 -3.59 4.75 -17.30
CA LEU A 270 -3.79 6.19 -17.53
C LEU A 270 -4.76 6.44 -18.69
N ARG A 271 -4.64 5.71 -19.81
CA ARG A 271 -5.61 5.79 -20.91
C ARG A 271 -7.00 5.32 -20.50
N SER A 272 -7.11 4.31 -19.64
CA SER A 272 -8.40 3.85 -19.10
C SER A 272 -9.04 4.91 -18.20
N PHE A 273 -8.27 5.47 -17.28
CA PHE A 273 -8.74 6.52 -16.38
C PHE A 273 -9.17 7.79 -17.13
N ARG A 274 -8.38 8.22 -18.12
CA ARG A 274 -8.72 9.36 -18.99
C ARG A 274 -9.98 9.10 -19.83
N ARG A 275 -10.22 7.85 -20.26
CA ARG A 275 -11.49 7.45 -20.91
C ARG A 275 -12.68 7.49 -19.94
N GLY A 276 -12.49 7.03 -18.70
CA GLY A 276 -13.50 7.11 -17.63
C GLY A 276 -13.93 8.56 -17.34
N LEU A 277 -12.96 9.46 -17.17
CA LEU A 277 -13.23 10.89 -16.96
C LEU A 277 -13.97 11.55 -18.14
N ARG A 278 -13.60 11.20 -19.38
CA ARG A 278 -14.29 11.72 -20.58
C ARG A 278 -15.74 11.25 -20.66
N ASN A 279 -16.05 10.02 -20.25
CA ASN A 279 -17.41 9.50 -20.23
C ASN A 279 -18.28 10.16 -19.14
N ILE A 280 -17.71 10.50 -17.99
CA ILE A 280 -18.43 11.22 -16.91
C ILE A 280 -18.81 12.64 -17.38
N SER A 281 -17.90 13.34 -18.07
CA SER A 281 -18.17 14.65 -18.66
C SER A 281 -19.31 14.64 -19.69
N LEU A 282 -19.44 13.57 -20.48
CA LEU A 282 -20.51 13.46 -21.48
C LEU A 282 -21.86 13.10 -20.85
N ARG A 283 -21.86 12.34 -19.75
CA ARG A 283 -23.09 11.96 -19.03
C ARG A 283 -23.73 13.16 -18.33
N GLY A 284 -22.95 14.10 -17.81
CA GLY A 284 -23.43 15.35 -17.23
C GLY A 284 -24.16 16.26 -18.23
N LYS A 285 -23.69 16.31 -19.50
CA LYS A 285 -24.36 17.10 -20.55
C LYS A 285 -25.69 16.48 -21.00
N LYS A 286 -25.82 15.15 -21.00
CA LYS A 286 -27.07 14.48 -21.42
C LYS A 286 -28.22 14.64 -20.41
N TRP A 287 -27.92 14.96 -19.15
CA TRP A 287 -28.94 15.16 -18.11
C TRP A 287 -29.60 16.55 -18.18
N LYS A 288 -28.89 17.58 -18.66
CA LYS A 288 -29.44 18.93 -18.84
C LYS A 288 -30.50 19.06 -19.94
N ASN A 289 -30.60 18.10 -20.86
CA ASN A 289 -31.57 18.12 -21.96
C ASN A 289 -32.82 17.24 -21.74
N ARG A 290 -33.01 16.65 -20.55
CA ARG A 290 -34.30 16.03 -20.22
C ARG A 290 -35.26 17.10 -19.73
N VAL A 291 -35.93 17.75 -20.69
CA VAL A 291 -37.11 18.57 -20.42
C VAL A 291 -38.13 17.71 -19.65
N PRO A 292 -38.63 18.14 -18.48
CA PRO A 292 -39.66 17.41 -17.77
C PRO A 292 -40.94 17.42 -18.60
N VAL A 293 -41.29 16.27 -19.18
CA VAL A 293 -42.61 16.06 -19.79
C VAL A 293 -43.63 16.12 -18.66
N LYS A 294 -44.36 17.25 -18.57
CA LYS A 294 -45.53 17.39 -17.69
C LYS A 294 -46.53 16.29 -18.04
N ARG A 295 -46.62 15.24 -17.22
CA ARG A 295 -47.74 14.29 -17.28
C ARG A 295 -48.99 15.05 -16.84
N GLY A 296 -49.90 15.25 -17.78
CA GLY A 296 -51.24 15.75 -17.49
C GLY A 296 -51.93 14.82 -16.51
N VAL A 297 -52.31 15.37 -15.36
CA VAL A 297 -53.16 14.72 -14.36
C VAL A 297 -54.56 14.65 -14.96
N ARG A 298 -55.00 13.44 -15.32
CA ARG A 298 -56.36 13.18 -15.78
C ARG A 298 -57.23 12.99 -14.54
N THR A 299 -57.94 14.05 -14.14
CA THR A 299 -58.99 13.97 -13.13
C THR A 299 -60.14 13.14 -13.69
N LYS A 300 -60.38 11.97 -13.08
CA LYS A 300 -61.65 11.25 -13.24
C LYS A 300 -62.65 11.87 -12.28
N THR A 301 -63.64 12.54 -12.84
CA THR A 301 -64.96 12.74 -12.23
C THR A 301 -65.69 11.40 -12.26
N GLU A 302 -66.12 10.93 -11.09
CA GLU A 302 -67.11 9.87 -10.95
C GLU A 302 -68.41 10.54 -10.49
N ASP A 303 -69.47 10.30 -11.27
CA ASP A 303 -70.88 10.54 -10.96
C ASP A 303 -71.46 9.33 -10.19
#